data_AF-A0A9D1AEM6-F1
#
_entry.id   AF-A0A9D1AEM6-F1
#
_cell.length_a   1.000
_cell.length_b   1.000
_cell.length_c   1.000
_cell.angle_alpha   90.00
_cell.angle_beta   90.00
_cell.angle_gamma   90.00
#
_symmetry.space_group_name_H-M   'P 1'
#
loop_
_entity.id
_entity.type
_entity.pdbx_description
1 polymer ?
#
loop_
_entity_poly.entity_id
_entity_poly.type
_entity_poly.pdbx_seq_one_letter_code
_entity_poly.pdbx_strand_id
1 'polypeptide(L)' 'ETEEEKNSSITELGGLKSVRLFGGGYGHGIGMSQCGAAQMAQEGADYQEILLFYYQESGKIHEVGEESSSAG' A
#
# COMPACT_ATOMS: atom_id res chain seq x y z
N GLU A 1 -44.04 -4.55 6.03
CA GLU A 1 -43.81 -3.31 5.27
C GLU A 1 -42.41 -3.37 4.70
N THR A 2 -42.29 -3.16 3.40
CA THR A 2 -41.08 -3.41 2.61
C THR A 2 -40.12 -2.22 2.69
N GLU A 3 -38.81 -2.50 2.63
CA GLU A 3 -37.68 -1.56 2.64
C GLU A 3 -37.73 -0.45 1.56
N GLU A 4 -38.76 -0.44 0.72
CA GLU A 4 -38.90 0.39 -0.48
C GLU A 4 -39.34 1.82 -0.16
N GLU A 5 -40.06 2.06 0.94
CA GLU A 5 -40.55 3.40 1.31
C GLU A 5 -39.48 4.31 1.94
N LYS A 6 -38.38 3.74 2.45
CA LYS A 6 -37.30 4.57 3.05
C LYS A 6 -36.43 5.29 2.03
N ASN A 7 -36.41 4.85 0.76
CA ASN A 7 -35.61 5.45 -0.29
C ASN A 7 -36.32 6.59 -1.06
N SER A 8 -37.59 6.86 -0.76
CA SER A 8 -38.39 7.85 -1.50
C SER A 8 -38.24 9.29 -1.00
N SER A 9 -37.67 9.52 0.18
CA SER A 9 -37.56 10.85 0.80
C SER A 9 -36.24 11.59 0.54
N ILE A 10 -35.22 10.92 -0.02
CA ILE A 10 -33.92 11.53 -0.35
C ILE A 10 -33.97 12.28 -1.70
N THR A 11 -35.02 12.07 -2.49
CA THR A 11 -35.12 12.46 -3.90
C THR A 11 -35.40 13.94 -4.19
N GLU A 12 -35.96 14.70 -3.27
CA GLU A 12 -36.56 16.02 -3.58
C GLU A 12 -35.64 17.23 -3.33
N LEU A 13 -34.45 17.04 -2.77
CA LEU A 13 -33.48 18.12 -2.49
C LEU A 13 -32.30 18.17 -3.49
N GLY A 14 -32.40 17.48 -4.64
CA GLY A 14 -31.27 17.37 -5.58
C GLY A 14 -30.08 16.62 -4.98
N GLY A 15 -30.34 15.78 -3.97
CA GLY A 15 -29.36 15.03 -3.22
C GLY A 15 -28.83 13.81 -3.99
N LEU A 16 -27.52 13.65 -3.97
CA LEU A 16 -26.81 12.52 -4.57
C LEU A 16 -27.29 11.19 -3.94
N LYS A 17 -27.90 10.30 -4.73
CA LYS A 17 -28.47 9.03 -4.22
C LYS A 17 -27.43 7.94 -3.97
N SER A 18 -26.41 7.85 -4.82
CA SER A 18 -25.36 6.85 -4.70
C SER A 18 -24.14 7.26 -5.51
N VAL A 19 -22.96 7.01 -4.97
CA VAL A 19 -21.69 7.13 -5.69
C VAL A 19 -21.00 5.77 -5.68
N ARG A 20 -20.62 5.29 -6.85
CA ARG A 20 -19.77 4.12 -7.00
C ARG A 20 -18.40 4.59 -7.43
N LEU A 21 -17.39 4.34 -6.60
CA LEU A 21 -16.00 4.62 -6.90
C LEU A 21 -15.31 3.32 -7.30
N PHE A 22 -14.49 3.40 -8.34
CA PHE A 22 -13.58 2.32 -8.74
C PHE A 22 -12.17 2.79 -8.46
N GLY A 23 -11.37 1.95 -7.83
CA GLY A 23 -9.97 2.20 -7.49
C GLY A 23 -9.18 0.91 -7.48
N GLY A 24 -7.86 1.01 -7.32
CA GLY A 24 -6.96 -0.13 -7.27
C GLY A 24 -5.73 0.17 -6.42
N GLY A 25 -5.14 -0.88 -5.84
CA GLY A 25 -4.06 -0.76 -4.85
C GLY A 25 -4.57 -0.53 -3.42
N TYR A 26 -3.70 -0.84 -2.45
CA TYR A 26 -3.96 -0.63 -1.03
C TYR A 26 -2.72 0.00 -0.39
N GLY A 27 -2.84 1.23 0.11
CA GLY A 27 -1.75 1.98 0.73
C GLY A 27 -1.40 3.29 0.02
N HIS A 28 -0.38 3.98 0.53
CA HIS A 28 0.08 5.30 0.04
C HIS A 28 0.81 5.24 -1.30
N GLY A 29 1.13 4.04 -1.81
CA GLY A 29 1.69 3.84 -3.16
C GLY A 29 3.15 4.29 -3.33
N ILE A 30 3.89 4.48 -2.24
CA ILE A 30 5.29 4.95 -2.25
C ILE A 30 6.19 3.87 -1.64
N GLY A 31 7.31 3.59 -2.30
CA GLY A 31 8.32 2.62 -1.87
C GLY A 31 8.00 1.20 -2.35
N MET A 32 8.03 0.24 -1.43
CA MET A 32 7.92 -1.19 -1.73
C MET A 32 6.47 -1.71 -1.71
N SER A 33 6.07 -2.39 -2.78
CA SER A 33 4.85 -3.20 -2.79
C SER A 33 5.09 -4.51 -2.03
N GLN A 34 4.37 -4.72 -0.92
CA GLN A 34 4.51 -5.94 -0.12
C GLN A 34 4.13 -7.20 -0.92
N CYS A 35 3.04 -7.13 -1.69
CA CYS A 35 2.62 -8.23 -2.56
C CYS A 35 3.65 -8.51 -3.65
N GLY A 36 4.24 -7.45 -4.23
CA GLY A 36 5.29 -7.58 -5.23
C GLY A 36 6.56 -8.19 -4.65
N ALA A 37 7.00 -7.75 -3.47
CA ALA A 37 8.12 -8.34 -2.75
C ALA A 37 7.90 -9.82 -2.42
N ALA A 38 6.69 -10.20 -1.99
CA ALA A 38 6.34 -11.59 -1.74
C ALA A 38 6.40 -12.45 -3.02
N GLN A 39 5.94 -11.91 -4.15
CA GLN A 39 6.03 -12.60 -5.44
C GLN A 39 7.50 -12.76 -5.89
N MET A 40 8.31 -11.71 -5.78
CA MET A 40 9.74 -11.78 -6.09
C MET A 40 10.45 -12.84 -5.25
N ALA A 41 10.14 -12.94 -3.95
CA ALA A 41 10.66 -13.99 -3.09
C ALA A 41 10.22 -15.40 -3.53
N GLN A 42 8.98 -15.56 -3.98
CA GLN A 42 8.49 -16.83 -4.55
C GLN A 42 9.20 -17.22 -5.85
N GLU A 43 9.64 -16.23 -6.62
CA GLU A 43 10.44 -16.40 -7.84
C GLU A 43 11.93 -16.61 -7.56
N GLY A 44 12.34 -16.57 -6.29
CA GLY A 44 13.69 -16.88 -5.85
C GLY A 44 14.59 -15.67 -5.61
N ALA A 45 14.07 -14.44 -5.71
CA ALA A 45 14.83 -13.25 -5.38
C ALA A 45 15.13 -13.18 -3.88
N ASP A 46 16.36 -12.81 -3.53
CA ASP A 46 16.72 -12.57 -2.14
C ASP A 46 16.29 -11.18 -1.66
N TYR A 47 16.45 -10.91 -0.36
CA TYR A 47 16.04 -9.63 0.23
C TYR A 47 16.84 -8.45 -0.34
N GLN A 48 18.09 -8.65 -0.78
CA GLN A 48 18.93 -7.60 -1.32
C GLN A 48 18.43 -7.18 -2.70
N GLU A 49 18.13 -8.16 -3.55
CA GLU A 49 17.56 -7.95 -4.89
C GLU A 49 16.19 -7.25 -4.81
N ILE A 50 15.34 -7.68 -3.88
CA ILE A 50 14.02 -7.07 -3.66
C ILE A 50 14.17 -5.60 -3.22
N LEU A 51 15.04 -5.31 -2.25
CA LEU A 51 15.24 -3.94 -1.76
C LEU A 51 15.87 -3.04 -2.83
N LEU A 52 16.84 -3.55 -3.60
CA LEU A 52 17.47 -2.81 -4.69
C LEU A 52 16.50 -2.51 -5.83
N PHE A 53 15.52 -3.39 -6.08
CA PHE A 53 14.46 -3.14 -7.06
C PHE A 53 13.59 -1.94 -6.69
N TYR A 54 13.14 -1.85 -5.43
CA TYR A 54 12.25 -0.77 -4.98
C TYR A 54 12.96 0.52 -4.57
N TYR A 55 14.24 0.43 -4.19
CA TYR A 55 14.99 1.54 -3.61
C TYR A 55 16.34 1.72 -4.30
N GLN A 56 16.34 1.88 -5.63
CA GLN A 56 17.56 2.04 -6.44
C GLN A 56 18.45 3.21 -5.98
N GLU A 57 17.86 4.30 -5.49
CA GLU A 57 18.60 5.47 -5.01
C GLU A 57 19.44 5.20 -3.75
N SER A 58 19.11 4.15 -2.98
CA SER A 58 19.86 3.78 -1.75
C SER A 58 21.28 3.33 -2.07
N GLY A 59 21.51 2.73 -3.25
CA GLY A 59 22.79 2.26 -3.76
C GLY A 59 23.52 1.18 -2.95
N LYS A 60 23.20 1.00 -1.65
CA LYS A 60 23.84 0.08 -0.72
C LYS A 60 22.88 -0.31 0.41
N ILE A 61 22.96 -1.57 0.83
CA ILE A 61 22.37 -2.05 2.08
C ILE A 61 23.47 -2.01 3.14
N HIS A 62 23.19 -1.38 4.28
CA HIS A 62 24.08 -1.33 5.42
C HIS A 62 23.56 -2.26 6.51
N GLU A 63 24.35 -3.25 6.90
CA GLU A 63 24.07 -4.05 8.09
C GLU A 63 24.31 -3.19 9.33
N VAL A 64 23.28 -3.04 10.16
CA VAL A 64 23.41 -2.36 11.45
C VAL A 64 23.98 -3.36 12.44
N GLY A 65 25.30 -3.49 12.45
CA GLY A 65 26.06 -4.18 13.49
C GLY A 65 26.44 -3.19 14.60
N GLU A 66 26.08 -3.54 15.84
CA GLU A 66 26.40 -2.90 17.13
C GLU A 66 27.26 -1.64 17.05
N GLU A 67 26.67 -0.48 17.41
CA GLU A 67 27.49 0.68 17.73
C GLU A 67 28.49 0.27 18.80
N SER A 68 29.75 0.16 18.37
CA SER A 68 30.90 0.06 19.23
C SER A 68 30.84 1.28 20.13
N SER A 69 30.51 1.03 21.39
CA SER A 69 30.68 1.95 22.49
C SER A 69 32.16 2.33 22.64
N SER A 70 32.69 3.18 21.76
CA SER A 70 33.94 3.92 21.96
C SER A 70 34.27 4.77 20.74
N ALA A 71 34.02 6.08 20.84
CA ALA A 71 34.98 7.10 20.39
C ALA A 71 34.51 8.50 20.81
N GLY A 72 35.23 9.09 21.77
CA GLY A 72 35.35 10.55 21.96
C GLY A 72 34.48 11.17 23.02
#